data_AF-A0A2M8LWN8-F1
#
_entry.id   AF-A0A2M8LWN8-F1
#
_cell.length_a   1.000
_cell.length_b   1.000
_cell.length_c   1.000
_cell.angle_alpha   90.00
_cell.angle_beta   90.00
_cell.angle_gamma   90.00
#
_symmetry.space_group_name_H-M   'P 1'
#
loop_
_entity.id
_entity.type
_entity.pdbx_description
1 polymer ?
#
loop_
_entity_poly.entity_id
_entity_poly.type
_entity_poly.pdbx_seq_one_letter_code
_entity_poly.pdbx_strand_id
1 'polypeptide(L)' 'MITHATAGPALTPADLTERHTVTDLMTVREAPVSDAPVWAPEAIGLLLLALLLSPREPREK' A
#
# COMPACT_ATOMS: atom_id res chain seq x y z
N MET A 1 16.75 31.35 -51.42
CA MET A 1 16.31 31.45 -50.02
C MET A 1 15.26 30.37 -49.82
N ILE A 2 15.57 29.30 -49.09
CA ILE A 2 14.69 28.11 -48.97
C ILE A 2 13.96 28.23 -47.63
N THR A 3 12.63 28.40 -47.68
CA THR A 3 11.80 28.52 -46.49
C THR A 3 11.39 27.12 -46.02
N HIS A 4 11.85 26.69 -44.85
CA HIS A 4 11.40 25.45 -44.22
C HIS A 4 10.09 25.72 -43.47
N ALA A 5 8.98 25.15 -43.94
CA ALA A 5 7.72 25.18 -43.21
C ALA A 5 7.72 24.06 -42.16
N THR A 6 7.83 24.42 -40.88
CA THR A 6 7.66 23.48 -39.77
C THR A 6 6.16 23.26 -39.56
N ALA A 7 5.63 22.15 -40.07
CA ALA A 7 4.31 21.67 -39.67
C ALA A 7 4.40 21.10 -38.25
N GLY A 8 3.92 21.86 -37.26
CA GLY A 8 3.79 21.35 -35.90
C GLY A 8 2.72 20.26 -35.81
N PRO A 9 2.84 19.29 -34.90
CA PRO A 9 1.81 18.27 -34.73
C PRO A 9 0.49 18.93 -34.33
N ALA A 10 -0.58 18.63 -35.06
CA ALA A 10 -1.93 18.99 -34.66
C ALA A 10 -2.30 18.17 -33.42
N LEU A 11 -2.38 18.81 -32.26
CA LEU A 11 -2.79 18.15 -31.02
C LEU A 11 -4.30 17.94 -31.06
N THR A 12 -4.71 16.68 -31.05
CA THR A 12 -6.11 16.32 -30.85
C THR A 12 -6.46 16.47 -29.38
N PRO A 13 -7.63 17.02 -29.03
CA PRO A 13 -8.05 17.09 -27.64
C PRO A 13 -8.16 15.69 -27.05
N ALA A 14 -7.61 15.49 -25.85
CA ALA A 14 -7.63 14.21 -25.15
C ALA A 14 -9.07 13.72 -24.94
N ASP A 15 -9.29 12.42 -25.12
CA ASP A 15 -10.60 11.80 -24.89
C ASP A 15 -10.95 11.81 -23.38
N LEU A 16 -12.24 11.65 -23.06
CA LEU A 16 -12.74 11.62 -21.69
C LEU A 16 -12.08 10.50 -20.88
N THR A 17 -11.82 9.35 -21.51
CA THR A 17 -11.13 8.20 -20.90
C THR A 17 -9.69 8.55 -20.51
N GLU A 18 -8.98 9.26 -21.38
CA GLU A 18 -7.59 9.69 -21.15
C GLU A 18 -7.51 10.69 -20.00
N ARG A 19 -8.42 11.67 -19.98
CA ARG A 19 -8.51 12.66 -18.90
C ARG A 19 -8.83 12.02 -17.55
N HIS A 20 -9.74 11.05 -17.54
CA HIS A 20 -10.09 10.32 -16.32
C HIS A 20 -8.90 9.51 -15.79
N THR A 21 -8.19 8.82 -16.69
CA THR A 21 -6.98 8.05 -16.34
C THR A 21 -5.88 8.95 -15.77
N VAL A 22 -5.63 10.11 -16.40
CA VAL A 22 -4.65 11.08 -15.88
C VAL A 22 -5.07 11.59 -14.50
N THR A 23 -6.37 11.85 -14.30
CA THR A 23 -6.88 12.29 -13.00
C THR A 23 -6.66 11.23 -11.93
N ASP A 24 -6.98 9.96 -12.22
CA ASP A 24 -6.79 8.83 -11.30
C ASP A 24 -5.30 8.63 -10.94
N LEU A 25 -4.40 8.75 -11.91
CA LEU A 25 -2.95 8.67 -11.70
C LEU A 25 -2.39 9.83 -10.89
N MET A 26 -2.97 11.03 -11.03
CA MET A 26 -2.54 12.23 -10.31
C MET A 26 -3.15 12.32 -8.90
N THR A 27 -4.17 11.51 -8.61
CA THR A 27 -4.70 11.36 -7.26
C THR A 27 -3.86 10.34 -6.49
N VAL A 28 -3.20 10.79 -5.42
CA VAL A 28 -2.57 9.88 -4.45
C VAL A 28 -3.69 9.13 -3.75
N ARG A 29 -3.93 7.87 -4.16
CA ARG A 29 -4.85 6.98 -3.46
C ARG A 29 -4.19 6.57 -2.15
N GLU A 30 -4.50 7.29 -1.08
CA GLU A 30 -4.12 6.85 0.26
C GLU A 30 -4.77 5.49 0.52
N ALA A 31 -3.94 4.46 0.69
CA ALA A 31 -4.41 3.17 1.16
C ALA A 31 -4.96 3.40 2.58
N PRO A 32 -6.20 2.98 2.89
CA PRO A 32 -6.85 3.32 4.14
C PRO A 32 -6.18 2.74 5.39
N VAL A 33 -5.13 1.94 5.28
CA VAL A 33 -4.53 1.28 6.44
C VAL A 33 -3.02 1.10 6.28
N SER A 34 -2.27 1.87 7.06
CA SER A 34 -1.12 1.32 7.77
C SER A 34 -1.15 1.86 9.20
N ASP A 35 -2.26 1.59 9.89
CA ASP A 35 -2.36 1.91 11.30
C ASP A 35 -1.32 1.07 12.07
N ALA A 36 -0.68 1.68 13.06
CA ALA A 36 0.34 1.00 13.84
C ALA A 36 -0.31 -0.15 14.63
N PRO A 37 0.41 -1.27 14.87
CA PRO A 37 -0.10 -2.31 15.74
C PRO A 37 -0.53 -1.71 17.09
N VAL A 38 -1.78 -1.90 17.48
CA VAL A 38 -2.27 -1.47 18.79
C VAL A 38 -1.47 -2.19 19.86
N TRP A 39 -0.86 -1.43 20.77
CA TRP A 39 -0.12 -1.99 21.90
C TRP A 39 -1.08 -2.79 22.80
N ALA A 40 -0.96 -4.12 22.79
CA ALA A 40 -1.82 -5.05 23.50
C ALA A 40 -0.99 -5.93 24.46
N PRO A 41 -0.59 -5.41 25.64
CA PRO A 41 0.25 -6.13 26.60
C PRO A 41 -0.40 -7.40 27.15
N GLU A 42 -1.74 -7.46 27.18
CA GLU A 42 -2.51 -8.61 27.68
C GLU A 42 -2.30 -9.86 26.82
N ALA A 43 -2.14 -9.69 25.49
CA ALA A 43 -1.90 -10.81 24.58
C ALA A 43 -0.56 -11.50 24.89
N ILE A 44 0.47 -10.72 25.23
CA ILE A 44 1.77 -11.24 25.67
C ILE A 44 1.63 -11.93 27.04
N GLY A 45 0.86 -11.35 27.96
CA GLY A 45 0.60 -11.92 29.28
C GLY A 45 -0.09 -13.29 29.23
N LEU A 46 -1.09 -13.45 28.36
CA LEU A 46 -1.81 -14.72 28.18
C LEU A 46 -0.91 -15.81 27.58
N LEU A 47 -0.06 -15.47 26.61
CA LEU A 47 0.90 -16.40 26.02
C LEU A 47 1.95 -16.86 27.04
N LEU A 48 2.45 -15.95 27.86
CA LEU A 48 3.38 -16.28 28.95
C LEU A 48 2.71 -17.17 30.01
N LEU A 49 1.47 -16.86 30.40
CA LEU A 49 0.70 -17.67 31.34
C LEU A 49 0.48 -19.09 30.79
N ALA A 50 0.08 -19.20 29.52
CA ALA A 50 -0.10 -20.49 28.87
C ALA A 50 1.22 -21.28 28.80
N LEU A 51 2.35 -20.61 28.55
CA LEU A 51 3.67 -21.24 28.57
C LEU A 51 4.06 -21.73 29.99
N LEU A 52 3.72 -20.97 31.02
CA LEU A 52 3.98 -21.34 32.42
C LEU A 52 3.09 -22.51 32.89
N LEU A 53 1.84 -22.53 32.47
CA LEU A 53 0.90 -23.63 32.73
C LEU A 53 1.12 -24.83 31.80
N SER A 54 1.98 -24.68 30.78
CA SER A 54 2.28 -25.75 29.83
C SER A 54 2.85 -26.94 30.59
N PRO A 55 2.22 -28.12 30.52
CA PRO A 55 2.73 -29.31 31.17
C PRO A 55 4.09 -29.64 30.57
N ARG A 56 5.15 -29.53 31.39
CA ARG A 56 6.47 -30.02 31.01
C ARG A 56 6.43 -31.54 31.02
N GLU A 57 6.79 -32.16 29.90
CA GLU A 57 6.98 -33.60 29.85
C GLU A 57 7.99 -34.01 30.95
N PRO A 58 7.68 -35.04 31.75
CA PRO A 58 8.57 -35.50 32.80
C PRO A 58 9.88 -35.93 32.15
N ARG A 59 10.98 -35.29 32.54
CA ARG A 59 12.32 -35.76 32.13
C ARG A 59 12.53 -37.13 32.77
N GLU A 60 12.58 -38.15 31.94
CA GLU A 60 12.99 -39.48 32.37
C GLU A 60 14.41 -39.40 32.96
N LYS A 61 14.60 -40.12 34.07
CA LYS A 61 15.77 -40.03 34.93
C LYS A 61 16.88 -40.96 34.46
#